data_AF-A0A957QBU6-F1
#
_entry.id   AF-A0A957QBU6-F1
#
_cell.length_a   1.000
_cell.length_b   1.000
_cell.length_c   1.000
_cell.angle_alpha   90.00
_cell.angle_beta   90.00
_cell.angle_gamma   90.00
#
_symmetry.space_group_name_H-M   'P 1'
#
loop_
_entity.id
_entity.type
_entity.pdbx_description
1 polymer ?
#
loop_
_entity_poly.entity_id
_entity_poly.type
_entity_poly.pdbx_seq_one_letter_code
_entity_poly.pdbx_strand_id
1 'polypeptide(L)'
;MDQLLASVVLSWRVGLALMLLIVLSLGTVTPILAQSGSGITSPAPGSSVGGAVPIIGTAAIDSFQRYELYYKQEPNGDDAYIYFDGNTRSVTNGQIGVWQTGDLAPGSYTIRLRVVKADGNYSEHFAPNLIVNQQPPTPTPTPTPDEPTPTPIPIDTPTPVPQPTPAVVEVQQPNIGGNASTQDAQAAAEPSPTAALVALGQDTAATESSAVDTTAATEQETGVTAGFTEELGAAVAVDRLRERFMTGVRYSAGIFLIVFAVFASKRLLEWIISRAG
;
A
#
# COMPACT_ATOMS: atom_id res chain seq x y z
N MET A 1 -21.72 -58.56 49.03
CA MET A 1 -21.74 -57.07 49.05
C MET A 1 -21.65 -56.45 47.65
N ASP A 2 -21.42 -57.27 46.62
CA ASP A 2 -20.51 -56.93 45.52
C ASP A 2 -21.23 -56.28 44.34
N GLN A 3 -22.53 -56.59 44.17
CA GLN A 3 -23.40 -55.97 43.17
C GLN A 3 -23.54 -54.45 43.36
N LEU A 4 -23.45 -53.94 44.59
CA LEU A 4 -23.49 -52.50 44.88
C LEU A 4 -22.15 -51.81 44.58
N LEU A 5 -21.03 -52.52 44.69
CA LEU A 5 -19.72 -52.01 44.27
C LEU A 5 -19.61 -52.01 42.74
N ALA A 6 -20.12 -53.05 42.08
CA ALA A 6 -20.14 -53.15 40.62
C ALA A 6 -20.94 -52.00 39.97
N SER A 7 -22.13 -51.67 40.48
CA SER A 7 -22.96 -50.59 39.94
C SER A 7 -22.39 -49.19 40.19
N VAL A 8 -21.73 -48.95 41.34
CA VAL A 8 -21.01 -47.70 41.62
C VAL A 8 -19.80 -47.54 40.68
N VAL A 9 -18.97 -48.58 40.51
CA VAL A 9 -17.82 -48.54 39.60
C VAL A 9 -18.26 -48.40 38.14
N LEU A 10 -19.35 -49.04 37.73
CA LEU A 10 -19.93 -48.87 36.39
C LEU A 10 -20.41 -47.43 36.18
N SER A 11 -21.16 -46.86 37.13
CA SER A 11 -21.65 -45.48 37.06
C SER A 11 -20.50 -44.47 36.99
N TRP A 12 -19.43 -44.67 37.76
CA TRP A 12 -18.25 -43.81 37.71
C TRP A 12 -17.52 -43.89 36.37
N ARG A 13 -17.38 -45.10 35.79
CA ARG A 13 -16.77 -45.29 34.46
C ARG A 13 -17.62 -44.72 33.33
N VAL A 14 -18.94 -44.81 33.40
CA VAL A 14 -19.86 -44.14 32.45
C VAL A 14 -19.75 -42.61 32.60
N GLY A 15 -19.73 -42.08 33.83
CA GLY A 15 -19.54 -40.64 34.09
C GLY A 15 -18.21 -40.11 33.55
N LEU A 16 -17.10 -40.83 33.76
CA LEU A 16 -15.79 -40.49 33.19
C LEU A 16 -15.78 -40.55 31.65
N ALA A 17 -16.39 -41.58 31.05
CA ALA A 17 -16.49 -41.69 29.60
C ALA A 17 -17.31 -40.53 29.01
N LEU A 18 -18.44 -40.16 29.64
CA LEU A 18 -19.32 -39.09 29.19
C LEU A 18 -18.66 -37.71 29.37
N MET A 19 -17.93 -37.48 30.48
CA MET A 19 -17.12 -36.27 30.67
C MET A 19 -16.00 -36.16 29.63
N LEU A 20 -15.30 -37.26 29.32
CA LEU A 20 -14.24 -37.28 28.32
C LEU A 20 -14.80 -37.06 26.90
N LEU A 21 -15.99 -37.56 26.59
CA LEU A 21 -16.71 -37.30 25.34
C LEU A 21 -17.15 -35.84 25.24
N ILE A 22 -17.60 -35.22 26.35
CA ILE A 22 -17.89 -33.78 26.41
C ILE A 22 -16.61 -32.98 26.15
N VAL A 23 -15.49 -33.27 26.82
CA VAL A 23 -14.20 -32.58 26.60
C VAL A 23 -13.70 -32.75 25.17
N LEU A 24 -13.89 -33.92 24.55
CA LEU A 24 -13.56 -34.16 23.13
C LEU A 24 -14.55 -33.49 22.15
N SER A 25 -15.70 -33.02 22.63
CA SER A 25 -16.69 -32.26 21.86
C SER A 25 -16.57 -30.73 22.00
N LEU A 26 -15.72 -30.23 22.91
CA LEU A 26 -15.31 -28.82 22.92
C LEU A 26 -14.45 -28.59 21.68
N GLY A 27 -15.11 -28.09 20.62
CA GLY A 27 -14.65 -28.27 19.26
C GLY A 27 -13.28 -27.68 18.96
N THR A 28 -12.62 -28.28 17.97
CA THR A 28 -11.55 -27.61 17.24
C THR A 28 -12.09 -26.29 16.70
N VAL A 29 -11.69 -25.17 17.32
CA VAL A 29 -11.82 -23.85 16.72
C VAL A 29 -10.87 -23.79 15.53
N THR A 30 -11.32 -24.33 14.40
CA THR A 30 -10.78 -23.99 13.09
C THR A 30 -10.83 -22.47 12.99
N PRO A 31 -9.70 -21.78 12.73
CA PRO A 31 -9.73 -20.35 12.49
C PRO A 31 -10.53 -20.11 11.21
N ILE A 32 -11.81 -19.79 11.37
CA ILE A 32 -12.63 -19.29 10.27
C ILE A 32 -11.95 -18.00 9.82
N LEU A 33 -11.32 -18.03 8.65
CA LEU A 33 -10.72 -16.84 8.06
C LEU A 33 -11.84 -15.86 7.74
N ALA A 34 -12.09 -14.95 8.67
CA ALA A 34 -13.04 -13.87 8.54
C ALA A 34 -12.52 -12.84 7.54
N GLN A 35 -12.52 -13.19 6.24
CA GLN A 35 -12.23 -12.29 5.12
C GLN A 35 -13.36 -11.25 4.88
N SER A 36 -13.97 -10.79 5.97
CA SER A 36 -14.85 -9.62 6.05
C SER A 36 -14.08 -8.35 6.47
N GLY A 37 -12.75 -8.43 6.53
CA GLY A 37 -11.86 -7.31 6.87
C GLY A 37 -10.83 -7.04 5.77
N SER A 38 -10.28 -5.82 5.78
CA SER A 38 -9.08 -5.49 5.03
C SER A 38 -7.85 -6.21 5.59
N GLY A 39 -6.79 -6.31 4.77
CA GLY A 39 -5.55 -6.99 5.15
C GLY A 39 -4.66 -7.30 3.96
N ILE A 40 -3.37 -7.51 4.24
CA ILE A 40 -2.38 -8.01 3.27
C ILE A 40 -2.32 -9.54 3.40
N THR A 41 -2.31 -10.24 2.28
CA THR A 41 -2.21 -11.72 2.19
C THR A 41 -0.93 -12.18 1.49
N SER A 42 -0.36 -11.35 0.62
CA SER A 42 0.96 -11.55 0.02
C SER A 42 1.67 -10.19 -0.16
N PRO A 43 2.99 -10.10 0.05
CA PRO A 43 3.88 -11.13 0.59
C PRO A 43 3.53 -11.46 2.05
N ALA A 44 3.76 -12.72 2.44
CA ALA A 44 3.54 -13.15 3.83
C ALA A 44 4.63 -12.59 4.76
N PRO A 45 4.35 -12.35 6.06
CA PRO A 45 5.38 -11.90 7.00
C PRO A 45 6.60 -12.83 7.02
N GLY A 46 7.80 -12.26 7.03
CA GLY A 46 9.05 -13.05 6.95
C GLY A 46 9.49 -13.48 5.54
N SER A 47 8.72 -13.19 4.48
CA SER A 47 9.07 -13.61 3.11
C SER A 47 10.34 -12.90 2.60
N SER A 48 11.21 -13.65 1.90
CA SER A 48 12.24 -13.03 1.07
C SER A 48 11.63 -12.55 -0.25
N VAL A 49 11.98 -11.33 -0.65
CA VAL A 49 11.42 -10.65 -1.83
C VAL A 49 12.49 -9.86 -2.59
N GLY A 50 12.22 -9.57 -3.87
CA GLY A 50 13.11 -8.81 -4.74
C GLY A 50 12.43 -8.39 -6.05
N GLY A 51 12.86 -7.27 -6.63
CA GLY A 51 12.33 -6.75 -7.90
C GLY A 51 10.96 -6.10 -7.74
N ALA A 52 10.02 -6.45 -8.63
CA ALA A 52 8.64 -5.96 -8.60
C ALA A 52 7.77 -6.93 -7.77
N VAL A 53 7.45 -6.55 -6.54
CA VAL A 53 6.77 -7.40 -5.55
C VAL A 53 5.26 -7.09 -5.54
N PRO A 54 4.38 -7.98 -6.05
CA PRO A 54 2.94 -7.74 -6.05
C PRO A 54 2.37 -7.85 -4.63
N ILE A 55 1.68 -6.80 -4.19
CA ILE A 55 0.99 -6.78 -2.90
C ILE A 55 -0.45 -7.26 -3.15
N ILE A 56 -0.83 -8.39 -2.55
CA ILE A 56 -2.15 -9.02 -2.69
C ILE A 56 -2.90 -8.92 -1.36
N GLY A 57 -4.18 -8.58 -1.38
CA GLY A 57 -5.01 -8.53 -0.18
C GLY A 57 -6.42 -7.99 -0.42
N THR A 58 -7.03 -7.50 0.65
CA THR A 58 -8.30 -6.77 0.62
C THR A 58 -8.05 -5.35 1.12
N ALA A 59 -8.41 -4.37 0.29
CA ALA A 59 -8.46 -2.97 0.61
C ALA A 59 -9.91 -2.49 0.42
N ALA A 60 -10.76 -2.89 1.36
CA ALA A 60 -12.20 -2.64 1.38
C ALA A 60 -12.70 -2.59 2.84
N ILE A 61 -13.51 -1.58 3.14
CA ILE A 61 -14.10 -1.33 4.46
C ILE A 61 -15.46 -0.66 4.25
N ASP A 62 -16.35 -0.70 5.23
CA ASP A 62 -17.57 0.13 5.19
C ASP A 62 -17.18 1.61 5.03
N SER A 63 -17.94 2.35 4.21
CA SER A 63 -17.70 3.77 3.94
C SER A 63 -16.28 4.08 3.40
N PHE A 64 -15.64 3.12 2.70
CA PHE A 64 -14.35 3.28 2.02
C PHE A 64 -14.26 4.54 1.14
N GLN A 65 -13.13 5.24 1.21
CA GLN A 65 -12.79 6.37 0.34
C GLN A 65 -11.53 6.10 -0.50
N ARG A 66 -10.48 5.54 0.12
CA ARG A 66 -9.22 5.17 -0.55
C ARG A 66 -8.42 4.17 0.28
N TYR A 67 -7.40 3.58 -0.31
CA TYR A 67 -6.30 2.97 0.44
C TYR A 67 -4.95 3.54 0.02
N GLU A 68 -3.98 3.42 0.93
CA GLU A 68 -2.62 3.94 0.83
C GLU A 68 -1.65 2.84 1.27
N LEU A 69 -0.58 2.63 0.50
CA LEU A 69 0.46 1.65 0.75
C LEU A 69 1.79 2.34 1.07
N TYR A 70 2.40 1.90 2.17
CA TYR A 70 3.66 2.42 2.68
C TYR A 70 4.66 1.29 2.97
N TYR A 71 5.95 1.60 2.97
CA TYR A 71 6.99 0.73 3.53
C TYR A 71 7.85 1.47 4.56
N LYS A 72 8.37 0.78 5.57
CA LYS A 72 9.54 1.22 6.34
C LYS A 72 10.62 0.14 6.35
N GLN A 73 11.88 0.54 6.46
CA GLN A 73 12.99 -0.36 6.75
C GLN A 73 13.12 -0.51 8.27
N GLU A 74 13.27 -1.74 8.77
CA GLU A 74 13.54 -1.97 10.19
C GLU A 74 15.05 -1.87 10.47
N PRO A 75 15.48 -1.29 11.62
CA PRO A 75 14.70 -0.92 12.79
C PRO A 75 14.39 0.59 12.87
N ASN A 76 14.01 1.25 11.76
CA ASN A 76 13.64 2.66 11.83
C ASN A 76 12.34 2.87 12.64
N GLY A 77 12.23 4.03 13.30
CA GLY A 77 11.10 4.37 14.16
C GLY A 77 9.75 4.29 13.46
N ASP A 78 8.67 4.11 14.23
CA ASP A 78 7.38 3.69 13.69
C ASP A 78 6.64 4.73 12.82
N ASP A 79 7.09 5.98 12.81
CA ASP A 79 6.61 7.02 11.89
C ASP A 79 7.38 7.07 10.55
N ALA A 80 8.48 6.33 10.39
CA ALA A 80 9.39 6.37 9.24
C ALA A 80 8.86 5.65 7.97
N TYR A 81 7.55 5.77 7.70
CA TYR A 81 6.86 5.13 6.58
C TYR A 81 6.88 5.98 5.30
N ILE A 82 7.44 5.41 4.24
CA ILE A 82 7.50 5.99 2.89
C ILE A 82 6.31 5.49 2.07
N TYR A 83 5.51 6.41 1.51
CA TYR A 83 4.40 6.09 0.59
C TYR A 83 4.94 5.59 -0.76
N PHE A 84 4.28 4.60 -1.37
CA PHE A 84 4.65 4.13 -2.71
C PHE A 84 3.49 3.86 -3.67
N ASP A 85 2.28 3.54 -3.19
CA ASP A 85 1.12 3.19 -4.03
C ASP A 85 -0.20 3.45 -3.29
N GLY A 86 -1.33 3.50 -4.00
CA GLY A 86 -2.65 3.78 -3.42
C GLY A 86 -3.74 3.99 -4.46
N ASN A 87 -5.01 3.78 -4.07
CA ASN A 87 -6.14 3.91 -5.00
C ASN A 87 -7.46 4.31 -4.32
N THR A 88 -8.35 4.93 -5.10
CA THR A 88 -9.73 5.27 -4.72
C THR A 88 -10.77 4.22 -5.14
N ARG A 89 -10.33 3.12 -5.76
CA ARG A 89 -11.14 1.91 -5.96
C ARG A 89 -10.84 0.91 -4.86
N SER A 90 -11.89 0.33 -4.27
CA SER A 90 -11.75 -0.78 -3.33
C SER A 90 -11.39 -2.07 -4.07
N VAL A 91 -10.68 -2.96 -3.37
CA VAL A 91 -10.21 -4.25 -3.90
C VAL A 91 -10.49 -5.34 -2.87
N THR A 92 -10.94 -6.51 -3.31
CA THR A 92 -11.21 -7.67 -2.44
C THR A 92 -10.44 -8.87 -2.96
N ASN A 93 -9.58 -9.45 -2.10
CA ASN A 93 -8.75 -10.62 -2.39
C ASN A 93 -8.01 -10.56 -3.74
N GLY A 94 -7.38 -9.42 -4.04
CA GLY A 94 -6.73 -9.12 -5.32
C GLY A 94 -5.48 -8.26 -5.15
N GLN A 95 -4.82 -7.90 -6.25
CA GLN A 95 -3.64 -7.04 -6.20
C GLN A 95 -4.03 -5.60 -5.83
N ILE A 96 -3.45 -5.11 -4.73
CA ILE A 96 -3.65 -3.75 -4.21
C ILE A 96 -2.48 -2.82 -4.55
N GLY A 97 -1.33 -3.34 -4.97
CA GLY A 97 -0.24 -2.53 -5.47
C GLY A 97 0.97 -3.34 -5.91
N VAL A 98 2.03 -2.66 -6.33
CA VAL A 98 3.34 -3.30 -6.62
C VAL A 98 4.46 -2.53 -5.96
N TRP A 99 5.15 -3.17 -5.02
CA TRP A 99 6.29 -2.58 -4.33
C TRP A 99 7.58 -2.86 -5.12
N GLN A 100 8.28 -1.82 -5.55
CA GLN A 100 9.55 -1.93 -6.27
C GLN A 100 10.70 -1.94 -5.25
N THR A 101 11.49 -3.01 -5.21
CA THR A 101 12.61 -3.16 -4.27
C THR A 101 13.99 -3.08 -4.94
N GLY A 102 14.06 -2.75 -6.24
CA GLY A 102 15.31 -2.75 -7.00
C GLY A 102 16.33 -1.76 -6.45
N ASP A 103 15.89 -0.54 -6.13
CA ASP A 103 16.72 0.54 -5.61
C ASP A 103 16.85 0.54 -4.07
N LEU A 104 16.28 -0.47 -3.39
CA LEU A 104 16.31 -0.57 -1.94
C LEU A 104 17.56 -1.31 -1.47
N ALA A 105 18.14 -0.85 -0.36
CA ALA A 105 19.24 -1.54 0.30
C ALA A 105 18.77 -2.92 0.83
N PRO A 106 19.64 -3.96 0.83
CA PRO A 106 19.31 -5.23 1.45
C PRO A 106 18.97 -5.07 2.94
N GLY A 107 17.91 -5.73 3.42
CA GLY A 107 17.48 -5.59 4.81
C GLY A 107 16.07 -6.10 5.10
N SER A 108 15.62 -5.88 6.33
CA SER A 108 14.26 -6.16 6.78
C SER A 108 13.36 -4.96 6.59
N TYR A 109 12.13 -5.18 6.11
CA TYR A 109 11.14 -4.15 5.80
C TYR A 109 9.75 -4.53 6.29
N THR A 110 8.93 -3.53 6.60
CA THR A 110 7.51 -3.67 6.93
C THR A 110 6.65 -2.90 5.94
N ILE A 111 5.74 -3.59 5.25
CA ILE A 111 4.70 -2.95 4.43
C ILE A 111 3.49 -2.66 5.31
N ARG A 112 2.93 -1.45 5.18
CA ARG A 112 1.67 -1.03 5.79
C ARG A 112 0.65 -0.71 4.70
N LEU A 113 -0.50 -1.37 4.77
CA LEU A 113 -1.75 -0.97 4.11
C LEU A 113 -2.57 -0.12 5.09
N ARG A 114 -2.87 1.12 4.74
CA ARG A 114 -3.87 1.96 5.41
C ARG A 114 -5.11 2.03 4.53
N VAL A 115 -6.28 1.74 5.10
CA VAL A 115 -7.57 1.84 4.41
C VAL A 115 -8.38 2.96 5.06
N VAL A 116 -8.71 3.99 4.30
CA VAL A 116 -9.30 5.26 4.77
C VAL A 116 -10.77 5.33 4.36
N LYS A 117 -11.61 5.78 5.29
CA LYS A 117 -13.05 5.95 5.14
C LYS A 117 -13.43 7.41 4.84
N ALA A 118 -14.66 7.62 4.39
CA ALA A 118 -15.20 8.94 4.06
C ALA A 118 -15.32 9.89 5.27
N ASP A 119 -15.34 9.35 6.50
CA ASP A 119 -15.28 10.09 7.77
C ASP A 119 -13.84 10.53 8.16
N GLY A 120 -12.84 10.21 7.33
CA GLY A 120 -11.41 10.48 7.60
C GLY A 120 -10.76 9.49 8.59
N ASN A 121 -11.53 8.58 9.17
CA ASN A 121 -11.04 7.50 10.02
C ASN A 121 -10.45 6.37 9.16
N TYR A 122 -9.59 5.53 9.73
CA TYR A 122 -8.86 4.52 8.96
C TYR A 122 -8.62 3.21 9.73
N SER A 123 -8.08 2.21 9.04
CA SER A 123 -7.62 0.95 9.62
C SER A 123 -6.30 0.56 8.97
N GLU A 124 -5.36 0.01 9.76
CA GLU A 124 -4.01 -0.32 9.30
C GLU A 124 -3.74 -1.83 9.41
N HIS A 125 -3.06 -2.37 8.39
CA HIS A 125 -2.69 -3.78 8.28
C HIS A 125 -1.25 -3.90 7.80
N PHE A 126 -0.51 -4.89 8.31
CA PHE A 126 0.94 -4.93 8.18
C PHE A 126 1.42 -6.28 7.63
N ALA A 127 2.43 -6.25 6.76
CA ALA A 127 3.26 -7.39 6.40
C ALA A 127 4.71 -7.08 6.85
N PRO A 128 5.08 -7.43 8.09
CA PRO A 128 6.39 -7.14 8.66
C PRO A 128 7.46 -8.19 8.31
N ASN A 129 8.73 -7.83 8.54
CA ASN A 129 9.90 -8.69 8.39
C ASN A 129 10.13 -9.23 6.96
N LEU A 130 9.74 -8.48 5.94
CA LEU A 130 10.04 -8.81 4.54
C LEU A 130 11.53 -8.62 4.28
N ILE A 131 12.21 -9.68 3.83
CA ILE A 131 13.65 -9.68 3.62
C ILE A 131 13.94 -9.31 2.16
N VAL A 132 14.27 -8.04 1.92
CA VAL A 132 14.75 -7.56 0.62
C VAL A 132 16.16 -8.07 0.42
N ASN A 133 16.32 -8.98 -0.55
CA ASN A 133 17.60 -9.47 -1.00
C ASN A 133 17.88 -8.92 -2.40
N GLN A 134 18.93 -8.11 -2.55
CA GLN A 134 19.49 -7.84 -3.87
C GLN A 134 20.20 -9.10 -4.38
N GLN A 135 19.44 -10.02 -4.98
CA GLN A 135 20.03 -11.06 -5.79
C GLN A 135 20.65 -10.40 -7.03
N PRO A 136 21.95 -10.57 -7.31
CA PRO A 136 22.55 -10.06 -8.54
C PRO A 136 21.77 -10.58 -9.76
N PRO A 137 21.66 -9.80 -10.85
CA PRO A 137 21.05 -10.29 -12.07
C PRO A 137 21.75 -11.59 -12.48
N THR A 138 20.99 -12.68 -12.60
CA THR A 138 21.52 -13.95 -13.05
C THR A 138 22.22 -13.71 -14.39
N PRO A 139 23.51 -14.06 -14.54
CA PRO A 139 24.22 -13.75 -15.77
C PRO A 139 23.52 -14.48 -16.93
N THR A 140 22.87 -13.72 -17.81
CA THR A 140 22.39 -14.23 -19.08
C THR A 140 23.57 -14.90 -19.76
N PRO A 141 23.48 -16.18 -20.18
CA PRO A 141 24.59 -16.83 -20.83
C PRO A 141 24.90 -16.07 -22.12
N THR A 142 26.03 -15.37 -22.14
CA THR A 142 26.59 -14.82 -23.38
C THR A 142 26.69 -15.99 -24.36
N PRO A 143 26.10 -15.90 -25.55
CA PRO A 143 26.25 -16.96 -26.54
C PRO A 143 27.74 -17.10 -26.84
N THR A 144 28.33 -18.24 -26.44
CA THR A 144 29.65 -18.62 -26.91
C THR A 144 29.57 -18.72 -28.43
N PRO A 145 30.46 -18.06 -29.19
CA PRO A 145 30.45 -18.18 -30.64
C PRO A 145 30.75 -19.63 -31.06
N ASP A 146 29.71 -20.35 -31.46
CA ASP A 146 29.81 -21.71 -32.00
C ASP A 146 30.46 -21.66 -33.38
N GLU A 147 31.72 -22.12 -33.42
CA GLU A 147 32.54 -22.38 -34.61
C GLU A 147 32.95 -21.13 -35.44
N PRO A 148 34.17 -21.06 -36.00
CA PRO A 148 34.52 -20.02 -36.96
C PRO A 148 33.66 -20.17 -38.24
N THR A 149 32.93 -19.11 -38.60
CA THR A 149 32.20 -19.03 -39.87
C THR A 149 33.10 -19.47 -41.03
N PRO A 150 32.72 -20.50 -41.81
CA PRO A 150 33.56 -21.00 -42.89
C PRO A 150 33.77 -19.89 -43.94
N THR A 151 35.03 -19.58 -44.24
CA THR A 151 35.39 -18.60 -45.26
C THR A 151 34.73 -19.00 -46.58
N PRO A 152 33.93 -18.13 -47.22
CA PRO A 152 33.27 -18.47 -48.48
C PRO A 152 34.30 -18.78 -49.55
N ILE A 153 34.24 -19.98 -50.11
CA ILE A 153 35.02 -20.37 -51.29
C ILE A 153 34.59 -19.43 -52.43
N PRO A 154 35.53 -18.81 -53.17
CA PRO A 154 35.16 -17.93 -54.28
C PRO A 154 34.38 -18.72 -55.32
N ILE A 155 33.17 -18.26 -55.64
CA ILE A 155 32.38 -18.79 -56.75
C ILE A 155 32.87 -18.13 -58.04
N ASP A 156 33.16 -18.94 -59.06
CA ASP A 156 33.53 -18.43 -60.38
C ASP A 156 32.38 -17.60 -60.94
N THR A 157 32.60 -16.29 -61.10
CA THR A 157 31.61 -15.39 -61.66
C THR A 157 31.45 -15.70 -63.15
N PRO A 158 30.26 -16.12 -63.61
CA PRO A 158 30.08 -16.51 -65.01
C PRO A 158 30.35 -15.32 -65.93
N THR A 159 31.27 -15.50 -66.88
CA THR A 159 31.62 -14.45 -67.84
C THR A 159 30.37 -14.03 -68.63
N PRO A 160 30.02 -12.74 -68.69
CA PRO A 160 28.83 -12.29 -69.40
C PRO A 160 28.94 -12.61 -70.89
N VAL A 161 27.93 -13.29 -71.43
CA VAL A 161 27.81 -13.60 -72.85
C VAL A 161 27.72 -12.28 -73.64
N PRO A 162 28.47 -12.10 -74.75
CA PRO A 162 28.43 -10.86 -75.51
C PRO A 162 27.03 -10.59 -76.06
N GLN A 163 26.48 -9.40 -75.73
CA GLN A 163 25.19 -8.94 -76.21
C GLN A 163 25.22 -8.71 -77.73
N PRO A 164 24.22 -9.18 -78.50
CA PRO A 164 24.20 -8.98 -79.95
C PRO A 164 24.10 -7.49 -80.31
N THR A 165 24.94 -7.06 -81.25
CA THR A 165 24.93 -5.68 -81.77
C THR A 165 23.61 -5.41 -82.52
N PRO A 166 22.84 -4.36 -82.17
CA PRO A 166 21.64 -4.03 -82.91
C PRO A 166 22.00 -3.51 -84.31
N ALA A 167 21.38 -4.06 -85.35
CA ALA A 167 21.51 -3.54 -86.70
C ALA A 167 20.77 -2.20 -86.83
N VAL A 168 21.50 -1.12 -87.11
CA VAL A 168 20.92 0.20 -87.34
C VAL A 168 20.21 0.22 -88.69
N VAL A 169 18.89 0.41 -88.67
CA VAL A 169 18.08 0.68 -89.87
C VAL A 169 17.80 2.18 -89.89
N GLU A 170 18.49 2.93 -90.75
CA GLU A 170 18.20 4.35 -90.95
C GLU A 170 16.87 4.55 -91.67
N VAL A 171 15.85 5.02 -90.94
CA VAL A 171 14.62 5.53 -91.53
C VAL A 171 14.77 7.03 -91.70
N GLN A 172 14.98 7.51 -92.93
CA GLN A 172 15.07 8.94 -93.21
C GLN A 172 13.71 9.61 -93.00
N GLN A 173 13.63 10.49 -92.00
CA GLN A 173 12.42 11.26 -91.67
C GLN A 173 12.58 12.72 -92.15
N PRO A 174 11.59 13.31 -92.84
CA PRO A 174 11.69 14.67 -93.37
C PRO A 174 11.66 15.72 -92.26
N ASN A 175 12.50 16.75 -92.41
CA ASN A 175 12.73 17.77 -91.40
C ASN A 175 11.62 18.86 -91.43
N ILE A 176 10.83 18.96 -90.36
CA ILE A 176 9.86 20.04 -90.12
C ILE A 176 10.29 20.77 -88.85
N GLY A 177 10.70 22.03 -88.97
CA GLY A 177 11.19 22.83 -87.84
C GLY A 177 10.08 23.59 -87.10
N GLY A 178 10.33 23.97 -85.84
CA GLY A 178 9.36 24.75 -85.06
C GLY A 178 9.65 24.96 -83.58
N ASN A 179 10.57 25.90 -83.28
CA ASN A 179 10.61 26.77 -82.09
C ASN A 179 10.78 26.20 -80.65
N ALA A 180 11.54 26.98 -79.87
CA ALA A 180 11.81 27.00 -78.42
C ALA A 180 10.70 26.47 -77.46
N SER A 181 11.01 25.91 -76.27
CA SER A 181 11.69 26.64 -75.16
C SER A 181 12.23 25.74 -74.03
N THR A 182 13.15 26.29 -73.22
CA THR A 182 13.68 25.75 -71.96
C THR A 182 12.94 26.31 -70.73
N GLN A 183 12.82 25.51 -69.66
CA GLN A 183 12.68 25.96 -68.26
C GLN A 183 13.09 24.76 -67.36
N ASP A 184 14.23 24.78 -66.69
CA ASP A 184 14.49 25.28 -65.32
C ASP A 184 13.60 24.60 -64.25
N ALA A 185 14.09 24.02 -63.15
CA ALA A 185 15.09 24.48 -62.16
C ALA A 185 14.60 25.71 -61.34
N GLN A 186 14.88 25.88 -60.04
CA GLN A 186 15.70 25.12 -59.07
C GLN A 186 15.09 25.19 -57.64
N ALA A 187 15.77 24.59 -56.65
CA ALA A 187 15.34 24.38 -55.25
C ALA A 187 15.52 25.57 -54.27
N ALA A 188 15.19 25.30 -52.98
CA ALA A 188 15.47 26.05 -51.73
C ALA A 188 14.56 27.27 -51.44
N ALA A 189 14.12 27.57 -50.20
CA ALA A 189 14.76 27.40 -48.88
C ALA A 189 13.74 27.47 -47.70
N GLU A 190 14.18 27.19 -46.46
CA GLU A 190 13.51 27.59 -45.20
C GLU A 190 13.80 29.06 -44.84
N PRO A 191 13.04 29.69 -43.90
CA PRO A 191 13.70 30.04 -42.63
C PRO A 191 12.83 30.11 -41.34
N SER A 192 13.41 29.62 -40.24
CA SER A 192 13.50 30.15 -38.85
C SER A 192 12.34 30.87 -38.08
N PRO A 193 12.35 30.82 -36.73
CA PRO A 193 11.31 31.36 -35.84
C PRO A 193 11.50 32.84 -35.41
N THR A 194 10.61 33.37 -34.56
CA THR A 194 10.61 34.75 -34.02
C THR A 194 10.24 34.80 -32.53
N ALA A 195 10.87 35.68 -31.74
CA ALA A 195 10.52 35.97 -30.32
C ALA A 195 11.00 37.37 -29.85
N ALA A 196 10.17 38.10 -29.08
CA ALA A 196 10.48 39.31 -28.29
C ALA A 196 9.21 39.87 -27.58
N LEU A 197 9.22 40.79 -26.59
CA LEU A 197 9.98 40.99 -25.32
C LEU A 197 9.55 42.33 -24.65
N VAL A 198 9.58 42.44 -23.30
CA VAL A 198 9.44 43.70 -22.46
C VAL A 198 8.00 44.34 -22.49
N ALA A 199 7.42 45.15 -21.57
CA ALA A 199 7.79 46.00 -20.40
C ALA A 199 6.56 46.15 -19.42
N LEU A 200 6.52 46.90 -18.29
CA LEU A 200 7.46 47.27 -17.19
C LEU A 200 6.71 48.06 -16.06
N GLY A 201 6.99 47.78 -14.78
CA GLY A 201 6.74 48.64 -13.58
C GLY A 201 5.29 48.82 -13.07
N GLN A 202 5.01 49.37 -11.87
CA GLN A 202 5.77 49.73 -10.63
C GLN A 202 4.76 50.19 -9.54
N ASP A 203 5.01 50.29 -8.22
CA ASP A 203 6.19 49.98 -7.37
C ASP A 203 5.77 49.05 -6.18
N THR A 204 5.83 49.26 -4.83
CA THR A 204 6.30 50.33 -3.91
C THR A 204 6.65 49.74 -2.51
N ALA A 205 7.54 50.38 -1.73
CA ALA A 205 7.95 50.04 -0.33
C ALA A 205 7.04 50.72 0.75
N ALA A 206 6.87 50.33 2.04
CA ALA A 206 7.66 49.75 3.16
C ALA A 206 8.06 50.78 4.27
N THR A 207 8.39 50.28 5.48
CA THR A 207 9.11 50.94 6.62
C THR A 207 8.34 51.54 7.84
N GLU A 208 8.32 50.74 8.92
CA GLU A 208 8.65 51.01 10.36
C GLU A 208 8.23 52.28 11.19
N SER A 209 7.77 51.98 12.44
CA SER A 209 8.22 52.54 13.75
C SER A 209 7.41 53.61 14.57
N SER A 210 7.15 53.23 15.83
CA SER A 210 7.18 54.04 17.09
C SER A 210 6.02 54.95 17.60
N ALA A 211 5.51 54.53 18.78
CA ALA A 211 5.32 55.30 20.04
C ALA A 211 3.97 56.00 20.42
N VAL A 212 3.43 55.56 21.58
CA VAL A 212 2.75 56.34 22.69
C VAL A 212 1.45 57.10 22.33
N ASP A 213 0.30 57.00 23.03
CA ASP A 213 0.03 56.87 24.49
C ASP A 213 -1.30 56.11 24.84
N THR A 214 -1.60 56.09 26.14
CA THR A 214 -2.67 55.49 26.95
C THR A 214 -4.09 56.04 26.72
N THR A 215 -5.15 55.19 26.80
CA THR A 215 -6.31 55.32 27.74
C THR A 215 -7.48 54.33 27.48
N ALA A 216 -7.90 53.64 28.56
CA ALA A 216 -9.20 53.02 28.87
C ALA A 216 -10.02 52.20 27.82
N ALA A 217 -10.02 50.88 28.05
CA ALA A 217 -11.17 49.97 28.11
C ALA A 217 -12.48 50.26 27.30
N THR A 218 -12.80 49.35 26.38
CA THR A 218 -14.03 48.52 26.42
C THR A 218 -13.74 47.22 25.65
N GLU A 219 -14.37 46.11 26.05
CA GLU A 219 -14.16 44.78 25.46
C GLU A 219 -14.95 44.60 24.16
N GLN A 220 -14.27 44.19 23.07
CA GLN A 220 -14.72 43.28 21.98
C GLN A 220 -14.02 43.59 20.64
N GLU A 221 -12.95 42.87 20.29
CA GLU A 221 -12.67 42.57 18.86
C GLU A 221 -11.85 41.29 18.61
N THR A 222 -12.44 40.40 17.82
CA THR A 222 -11.86 39.52 16.77
C THR A 222 -10.34 39.26 16.74
N GLY A 223 -9.83 38.33 17.56
CA GLY A 223 -8.42 37.86 17.54
C GLY A 223 -8.12 36.59 16.73
N VAL A 224 -8.30 36.61 15.40
CA VAL A 224 -8.28 35.40 14.53
C VAL A 224 -6.92 34.68 14.44
N THR A 225 -5.81 35.31 14.81
CA THR A 225 -4.44 34.75 14.66
C THR A 225 -3.72 34.38 15.97
N ALA A 226 -4.45 34.28 17.09
CA ALA A 226 -3.90 33.78 18.37
C ALA A 226 -4.56 32.48 18.87
N GLY A 227 -5.88 32.31 18.68
CA GLY A 227 -6.63 31.20 19.29
C GLY A 227 -6.26 29.79 18.81
N PHE A 228 -5.82 29.63 17.55
CA PHE A 228 -5.61 28.32 16.93
C PHE A 228 -4.56 27.45 17.63
N THR A 229 -3.57 28.06 18.30
CA THR A 229 -2.48 27.33 18.97
C THR A 229 -2.71 26.99 20.44
N GLU A 230 -3.67 27.63 21.12
CA GLU A 230 -4.03 27.26 22.51
C GLU A 230 -5.24 26.33 22.58
N GLU A 231 -6.23 26.49 21.69
CA GLU A 231 -7.47 25.68 21.71
C GLU A 231 -7.21 24.20 21.40
N LEU A 232 -6.23 23.89 20.52
CA LEU A 232 -5.84 22.50 20.22
C LEU A 232 -5.10 21.80 21.37
N GLY A 233 -4.54 22.54 22.34
CA GLY A 233 -3.67 21.97 23.39
C GLY A 233 -4.43 21.31 24.54
N ALA A 234 -5.48 21.98 25.05
CA ALA A 234 -6.11 21.60 26.32
C ALA A 234 -7.36 20.72 26.19
N ALA A 235 -8.25 21.03 25.24
CA ALA A 235 -9.62 20.50 25.22
C ALA A 235 -9.76 19.05 24.73
N VAL A 236 -8.79 18.53 23.97
CA VAL A 236 -8.94 17.25 23.25
C VAL A 236 -8.50 16.04 24.07
N ALA A 237 -7.60 16.20 25.04
CA ALA A 237 -7.01 15.10 25.80
C ALA A 237 -7.79 14.73 27.07
N VAL A 238 -8.15 15.71 27.90
CA VAL A 238 -8.59 15.47 29.29
C VAL A 238 -9.99 14.86 29.37
N ASP A 239 -10.98 15.45 28.69
CA ASP A 239 -12.36 14.96 28.78
C ASP A 239 -12.57 13.61 28.08
N ARG A 240 -11.90 13.38 26.93
CA ARG A 240 -11.91 12.07 26.26
C ARG A 240 -11.28 10.98 27.13
N LEU A 241 -10.23 11.29 27.89
CA LEU A 241 -9.63 10.36 28.84
C LEU A 241 -10.57 10.10 30.03
N ARG A 242 -11.25 11.14 30.54
CA ARG A 242 -12.22 11.06 31.63
C ARG A 242 -13.41 10.15 31.28
N GLU A 243 -13.98 10.25 30.08
CA GLU A 243 -15.06 9.38 29.62
C GLU A 243 -14.64 7.91 29.53
N ARG A 244 -13.48 7.63 28.91
CA ARG A 244 -12.93 6.27 28.79
C ARG A 244 -12.66 5.66 30.16
N PHE A 245 -12.05 6.43 31.07
CA PHE A 245 -11.77 6.01 32.45
C PHE A 245 -13.04 5.70 33.24
N MET A 246 -14.01 6.62 33.28
CA MET A 246 -15.26 6.44 34.03
C MET A 246 -16.11 5.28 33.49
N THR A 247 -16.05 5.02 32.18
CA THR A 247 -16.66 3.85 31.56
C THR A 247 -16.04 2.55 32.11
N GLY A 248 -14.70 2.46 32.16
CA GLY A 248 -13.99 1.32 32.74
C GLY A 248 -14.31 1.10 34.22
N VAL A 249 -14.32 2.17 35.03
CA VAL A 249 -14.65 2.11 36.47
C VAL A 249 -16.05 1.52 36.72
N ARG A 250 -17.04 1.87 35.89
CA ARG A 250 -18.42 1.36 36.02
C ARG A 250 -18.52 -0.14 35.75
N TYR A 251 -17.81 -0.66 34.74
CA TYR A 251 -17.75 -2.11 34.49
C TYR A 251 -17.04 -2.86 35.62
N SER A 252 -15.89 -2.36 36.10
CA SER A 252 -15.18 -2.94 37.25
C SER A 252 -16.05 -2.99 38.51
N ALA A 253 -16.76 -1.91 38.83
CA ALA A 253 -17.67 -1.86 39.98
C ALA A 253 -18.82 -2.88 39.86
N GLY A 254 -19.37 -3.07 38.66
CA GLY A 254 -20.38 -4.11 38.40
C GLY A 254 -19.86 -5.52 38.67
N ILE A 255 -18.66 -5.85 38.19
CA ILE A 255 -18.02 -7.15 38.43
C ILE A 255 -17.77 -7.39 39.93
N PHE A 256 -17.24 -6.39 40.65
CA PHE A 256 -17.03 -6.50 42.10
C PHE A 256 -18.33 -6.71 42.89
N LEU A 257 -19.43 -6.04 42.51
CA LEU A 257 -20.74 -6.25 43.14
C LEU A 257 -21.30 -7.66 42.88
N ILE A 258 -21.11 -8.21 41.68
CA ILE A 258 -21.51 -9.59 41.35
C ILE A 258 -20.72 -10.60 42.19
N VAL A 259 -19.39 -10.45 42.28
CA VAL A 259 -18.53 -11.33 43.10
C VAL A 259 -18.89 -11.21 44.59
N PHE A 260 -19.14 -9.99 45.09
CA PHE A 260 -19.59 -9.78 46.47
C PHE A 260 -20.95 -10.43 46.75
N ALA A 261 -21.91 -10.31 45.82
CA ALA A 261 -23.24 -10.93 45.96
C ALA A 261 -23.17 -12.46 46.05
N VAL A 262 -22.31 -13.11 45.25
CA VAL A 262 -22.06 -14.56 45.34
C VAL A 262 -21.47 -14.93 46.70
N PHE A 263 -20.48 -14.18 47.18
CA PHE A 263 -19.82 -14.45 48.46
C PHE A 263 -20.74 -14.21 49.67
N ALA A 264 -21.55 -13.15 49.62
CA ALA A 264 -22.57 -12.84 50.63
C ALA A 264 -23.68 -13.89 50.65
N SER A 265 -24.15 -14.36 49.48
CA SER A 265 -25.15 -15.43 49.38
C SER A 265 -24.66 -16.74 49.99
N LYS A 266 -23.41 -17.12 49.70
CA LYS A 266 -22.77 -18.30 50.32
C LYS A 266 -22.69 -18.14 51.86
N ARG A 267 -22.20 -17.01 52.35
CA ARG A 267 -22.07 -16.75 53.80
C ARG A 267 -23.43 -16.72 54.51
N LEU A 268 -24.48 -16.23 53.86
CA LEU A 268 -25.84 -16.23 54.39
C LEU A 268 -26.42 -17.64 54.49
N LEU A 269 -26.20 -18.50 53.48
CA LEU A 269 -26.57 -19.92 53.53
C LEU A 269 -25.86 -20.65 54.68
N GLU A 270 -24.54 -20.48 54.81
CA GLU A 270 -23.75 -21.04 55.91
C GLU A 270 -24.27 -20.57 57.28
N TRP A 271 -24.60 -19.28 57.42
CA TRP A 271 -25.18 -18.75 58.66
C TRP A 271 -26.57 -19.32 58.98
N ILE A 272 -27.48 -19.41 58.00
CA ILE A 272 -28.82 -20.00 58.20
C ILE A 272 -28.69 -21.46 58.64
N ILE A 273 -27.83 -22.25 57.99
CA ILE A 273 -27.60 -23.66 58.32
C ILE A 273 -27.02 -23.79 59.74
N SER A 274 -26.06 -22.94 60.12
CA SER A 274 -25.46 -22.90 61.48
C SER A 274 -26.42 -22.48 62.60
N ARG A 275 -27.65 -22.05 62.26
CA ARG A 275 -28.67 -21.58 63.21
C ARG A 275 -29.94 -22.44 63.18
N ALA A 276 -29.94 -23.53 62.42
CA ALA A 276 -31.06 -24.46 62.23
C ALA A 276 -30.75 -25.88 62.74
N GLY A 277 -29.65 -26.05 63.49
CA GLY A 277 -29.26 -27.25 64.23
C GLY A 277 -28.65 -26.87 65.58
#